data_AF-A0A0F9HTM7-F1
#
_entry.id   AF-A0A0F9HTM7-F1
#
_cell.length_a   1.000
_cell.length_b   1.000
_cell.length_c   1.000
_cell.angle_alpha   90.00
_cell.angle_beta   90.00
_cell.angle_gamma   90.00
#
_symmetry.space_group_name_H-M   'P 1'
#
loop_
_entity.id
_entity.type
_entity.pdbx_description
1 polymer ?
#
loop_
_entity_poly.entity_id
_entity_poly.type
_entity_poly.pdbx_seq_one_letter_code
_entity_poly.pdbx_strand_id
1 'polypeptide(L)'
;MSSRYAGVEWIEKMGWGPMSPLGAEVADILGYCWSGIYHIDNRYLREVKWSDPDQMWIRLREELATHDFSRLTELVLLAHLTGIRIAVLPKSNCTVELTFYRRDSNEVWPGSAHPTLERVVKRVSSQWRPGGERVSAW
;
A
#
# COMPACT_ATOMS: atom_id res chain seq x y z
N MET A 1 -12.96 11.00 -6.68
CA MET A 1 -12.21 11.80 -7.67
C MET A 1 -11.92 10.88 -8.84
N SER A 2 -12.27 11.22 -10.08
CA SER A 2 -11.84 10.43 -11.24
C SER A 2 -10.32 10.53 -11.33
N SER A 3 -9.64 9.45 -10.96
CA SER A 3 -8.20 9.35 -11.00
C SER A 3 -7.76 9.39 -12.47
N ARG A 4 -6.73 10.18 -12.79
CA ARG A 4 -6.05 10.16 -14.10
C ARG A 4 -5.64 8.74 -14.50
N TYR A 5 -5.44 7.86 -13.52
CA TYR A 5 -5.07 6.48 -13.68
C TYR A 5 -6.29 5.58 -13.48
N ALA A 6 -6.54 4.68 -14.44
CA ALA A 6 -7.61 3.71 -14.30
C ALA A 6 -7.29 2.77 -13.13
N GLY A 7 -8.12 2.81 -12.09
CA GLY A 7 -8.07 1.95 -10.91
C GLY A 7 -9.34 1.11 -10.83
N VAL A 8 -10.32 1.58 -10.05
CA VAL A 8 -11.61 0.89 -9.84
C VAL A 8 -12.32 0.55 -11.15
N GLU A 9 -12.50 1.56 -12.02
CA GLU A 9 -13.26 1.44 -13.27
C GLU A 9 -12.74 0.31 -14.17
N TRP A 10 -11.42 0.09 -14.17
CA TRP A 10 -10.81 -0.97 -14.96
C TRP A 10 -11.11 -2.35 -14.37
N ILE A 11 -11.04 -2.52 -13.05
CA ILE A 11 -11.37 -3.80 -12.41
C ILE A 11 -12.85 -4.14 -12.60
N GLU A 12 -13.73 -3.15 -12.45
CA GLU A 12 -15.16 -3.33 -12.69
C GLU A 12 -15.44 -3.76 -14.14
N LYS A 13 -14.76 -3.14 -15.12
CA LYS A 13 -14.85 -3.54 -16.52
C LYS A 13 -14.40 -4.99 -16.78
N MET A 14 -13.42 -5.48 -16.03
CA MET A 14 -12.95 -6.87 -16.16
C MET A 14 -13.91 -7.90 -15.56
N GLY A 15 -14.84 -7.48 -14.68
CA GLY A 15 -15.89 -8.35 -14.15
C GLY A 15 -15.38 -9.46 -13.23
N TRP A 16 -14.28 -9.25 -12.50
CA TRP A 16 -13.68 -10.28 -11.63
C TRP A 16 -14.36 -10.48 -10.27
N GLY A 17 -15.42 -9.71 -9.98
CA GLY A 17 -16.24 -9.86 -8.78
C GLY A 17 -16.83 -8.52 -8.32
N PRO A 18 -17.70 -8.54 -7.31
CA PRO A 18 -18.17 -7.32 -6.69
C PRO A 18 -17.01 -6.60 -5.99
N MET A 19 -16.99 -5.27 -6.08
CA MET A 19 -15.96 -4.44 -5.48
C MET A 19 -16.35 -4.04 -4.05
N SER A 20 -15.50 -4.30 -3.07
CA SER A 20 -15.67 -3.77 -1.72
C SER A 20 -15.15 -2.33 -1.62
N PRO A 21 -15.54 -1.55 -0.59
CA PRO A 21 -14.95 -0.23 -0.37
C PRO A 21 -13.42 -0.26 -0.22
N LEU A 22 -12.87 -1.31 0.41
CA LEU A 22 -11.42 -1.49 0.52
C LEU A 22 -10.81 -1.81 -0.84
N GLY A 23 -11.45 -2.69 -1.62
CA GLY A 23 -11.02 -3.02 -2.96
C GLY A 23 -10.97 -1.81 -3.89
N ALA A 24 -11.95 -0.91 -3.77
CA ALA A 24 -11.99 0.30 -4.56
C ALA A 24 -10.77 1.19 -4.27
N GLU A 25 -10.50 1.48 -2.99
CA GLU A 25 -9.36 2.32 -2.59
C GLU A 25 -8.01 1.66 -2.94
N VAL A 26 -7.89 0.34 -2.72
CA VAL A 26 -6.68 -0.40 -3.10
C VAL A 26 -6.47 -0.36 -4.62
N ALA A 27 -7.52 -0.50 -5.42
CA ALA A 27 -7.43 -0.40 -6.87
C ALA A 27 -6.96 0.98 -7.34
N ASP A 28 -7.43 2.05 -6.70
CA ASP A 28 -6.97 3.42 -7.00
C ASP A 28 -5.51 3.65 -6.60
N ILE A 29 -5.09 3.13 -5.44
CA ILE A 29 -3.67 3.20 -5.00
C ILE A 29 -2.77 2.46 -6.01
N LEU A 30 -3.13 1.23 -6.38
CA LEU A 30 -2.38 0.46 -7.37
C LEU A 30 -2.39 1.15 -8.74
N GLY A 31 -3.53 1.71 -9.14
CA GLY A 31 -3.66 2.51 -10.35
C GLY A 31 -2.68 3.69 -10.37
N TYR A 32 -2.59 4.44 -9.28
CA TYR A 32 -1.63 5.53 -9.17
C TYR A 32 -0.18 5.04 -9.26
N CYS A 33 0.21 4.10 -8.41
CA CYS A 33 1.61 3.63 -8.30
C CYS A 33 2.15 2.94 -9.56
N TRP A 34 1.28 2.34 -10.38
CA TRP A 34 1.67 1.70 -11.65
C TRP A 34 1.34 2.54 -12.89
N SER A 35 0.95 3.81 -12.72
CA SER A 35 0.51 4.67 -13.82
C SER A 35 -0.62 4.05 -14.66
N GLY A 36 -1.53 3.36 -13.98
CA GLY A 36 -2.64 2.57 -14.52
C GLY A 36 -2.59 1.15 -13.99
N ILE A 37 -3.69 0.67 -13.39
CA ILE A 37 -3.73 -0.68 -12.79
C ILE A 37 -3.57 -1.77 -13.85
N TYR A 38 -3.92 -1.47 -15.09
CA TYR A 38 -3.78 -2.35 -16.26
C TYR A 38 -2.33 -2.59 -16.68
N HIS A 39 -1.36 -1.87 -16.10
CA HIS A 39 0.06 -2.20 -16.24
C HIS A 39 0.50 -3.34 -15.32
N ILE A 40 -0.31 -3.71 -14.32
CA ILE A 40 -0.10 -4.92 -13.53
C ILE A 40 -0.63 -6.10 -14.33
N ASP A 41 0.14 -7.18 -14.42
CA ASP A 41 -0.27 -8.40 -15.13
C ASP A 41 -1.60 -8.94 -14.59
N ASN A 42 -2.58 -9.10 -15.49
CA ASN A 42 -3.93 -9.57 -15.19
C ASN A 42 -3.96 -10.87 -14.37
N ARG A 43 -2.94 -11.74 -14.50
CA ARG A 43 -2.87 -12.96 -13.69
C ARG A 43 -2.88 -12.66 -12.19
N TYR A 44 -2.21 -11.59 -11.77
CA TYR A 44 -2.13 -11.21 -10.37
C TYR A 44 -3.42 -10.56 -9.90
N LEU A 45 -3.98 -9.67 -10.71
CA LEU A 45 -5.21 -8.96 -10.37
C LEU A 45 -6.43 -9.89 -10.33
N ARG A 46 -6.43 -10.96 -11.13
CA ARG A 46 -7.47 -12.00 -11.12
C ARG A 46 -7.45 -12.86 -9.85
N GLU A 47 -6.30 -13.01 -9.21
CA GLU A 47 -6.17 -13.76 -7.94
C GLU A 47 -6.67 -12.96 -6.73
N VAL A 48 -6.83 -11.64 -6.87
CA VAL A 48 -7.27 -10.76 -5.79
C VAL A 48 -8.76 -10.95 -5.53
N LYS A 49 -9.12 -11.15 -4.26
CA LYS A 49 -10.51 -11.16 -3.80
C LYS A 49 -11.00 -9.72 -3.59
N TRP A 50 -11.41 -9.07 -4.67
CA TRP A 50 -11.87 -7.66 -4.68
C TRP A 50 -13.11 -7.38 -3.81
N SER A 51 -13.85 -8.42 -3.46
CA SER A 51 -15.06 -8.34 -2.64
C SER A 51 -14.83 -8.38 -1.13
N ASP A 52 -13.59 -8.62 -0.69
CA ASP A 52 -13.28 -8.70 0.73
C ASP A 52 -13.32 -7.31 1.38
N PRO A 53 -14.15 -7.09 2.42
CA PRO A 53 -14.29 -5.76 3.02
C PRO A 53 -13.14 -5.39 3.97
N ASP A 54 -12.45 -6.39 4.53
CA ASP A 54 -11.57 -6.19 5.69
C ASP A 54 -10.09 -6.32 5.35
N GLN A 55 -9.76 -7.29 4.48
CA GLN A 55 -8.39 -7.61 4.13
C GLN A 55 -8.26 -7.99 2.66
N MET A 56 -7.20 -7.52 2.03
CA MET A 56 -6.85 -7.92 0.66
C MET A 56 -5.38 -8.22 0.54
N TRP A 57 -5.03 -9.10 -0.39
CA TRP A 57 -3.64 -9.30 -0.77
C TRP A 57 -3.50 -9.42 -2.29
N ILE A 58 -2.36 -8.96 -2.79
CA ILE A 58 -1.95 -9.12 -4.19
C ILE A 58 -0.50 -9.58 -4.20
N ARG A 59 -0.18 -10.53 -5.07
CA ARG A 59 1.19 -10.99 -5.30
C ARG A 59 1.70 -10.35 -6.57
N LEU A 60 2.90 -9.78 -6.51
CA LEU A 60 3.52 -9.12 -7.65
C LEU A 60 4.92 -9.69 -7.82
N ARG A 61 5.27 -10.07 -9.04
CA ARG A 61 6.65 -10.38 -9.38
C ARG A 61 7.37 -9.10 -9.76
N GLU A 62 7.73 -8.32 -8.75
CA GLU A 62 8.43 -7.06 -8.89
C GLU A 62 9.39 -6.83 -7.73
N GLU A 63 10.31 -5.90 -7.94
CA GLU A 63 11.11 -5.30 -6.90
C GLU A 63 10.49 -3.96 -6.51
N LEU A 64 10.37 -3.71 -5.21
CA LEU A 64 9.87 -2.45 -4.69
C LEU A 64 11.02 -1.70 -4.02
N ALA A 65 11.59 -0.74 -4.75
CA ALA A 65 12.63 0.14 -4.25
C ALA A 65 12.07 1.53 -3.92
N THR A 66 12.74 2.24 -3.02
CA THR A 66 12.40 3.64 -2.68
C THR A 66 13.04 4.66 -3.60
N HIS A 67 14.10 4.28 -4.33
CA HIS A 67 14.88 5.16 -5.20
C HIS A 67 14.47 5.00 -6.67
N ASP A 68 14.51 3.78 -7.20
CA ASP A 68 14.15 3.53 -8.60
C ASP A 68 12.63 3.32 -8.71
N PHE A 69 12.00 4.14 -9.55
CA PHE A 69 10.56 4.18 -9.81
C PHE A 69 9.64 4.59 -8.64
N SER A 70 10.18 4.95 -7.47
CA SER A 70 9.48 5.51 -6.28
C SER A 70 8.20 4.80 -5.78
N ARG A 71 7.83 3.65 -6.36
CA ARG A 71 6.54 2.97 -6.10
C ARG A 71 6.35 2.62 -4.65
N LEU A 72 7.40 2.11 -3.99
CA LEU A 72 7.32 1.77 -2.56
C LEU A 72 7.02 3.01 -1.72
N THR A 73 7.68 4.13 -2.04
CA THR A 73 7.47 5.40 -1.35
C THR A 73 6.04 5.89 -1.56
N GLU A 74 5.56 5.93 -2.79
CA GLU A 74 4.20 6.38 -3.13
C GLU A 74 3.13 5.50 -2.48
N LEU A 75 3.32 4.19 -2.51
CA LEU A 75 2.43 3.21 -1.90
C LEU A 75 2.33 3.42 -0.38
N VAL A 76 3.46 3.64 0.30
CA VAL A 76 3.47 3.94 1.74
C VAL A 76 2.78 5.27 2.04
N LEU A 77 3.02 6.31 1.25
CA LEU A 77 2.39 7.62 1.43
C LEU A 77 0.87 7.53 1.26
N LEU A 78 0.41 6.90 0.18
CA LEU A 78 -1.02 6.73 -0.09
C LEU A 78 -1.71 5.87 0.96
N ALA A 79 -1.06 4.80 1.43
CA ALA A 79 -1.55 3.98 2.54
C ALA A 79 -1.77 4.81 3.83
N HIS A 80 -0.84 5.72 4.16
CA HIS A 80 -1.01 6.65 5.28
C HIS A 80 -2.13 7.66 5.06
N LEU A 81 -2.29 8.17 3.83
CA LEU A 81 -3.35 9.13 3.50
C LEU A 81 -4.75 8.52 3.55
N THR A 82 -4.90 7.25 3.15
CA THR A 82 -6.20 6.55 3.14
C THR A 82 -6.50 5.79 4.42
N GLY A 83 -5.58 5.76 5.39
CA GLY A 83 -5.74 4.98 6.62
C GLY A 83 -5.72 3.47 6.38
N ILE A 84 -5.11 3.02 5.29
CA ILE A 84 -4.95 1.60 4.98
C ILE A 84 -3.57 1.16 5.46
N ARG A 85 -3.51 0.10 6.27
CA ARG A 85 -2.24 -0.53 6.62
C ARG A 85 -1.77 -1.41 5.47
N ILE A 86 -0.54 -1.20 5.02
CA ILE A 86 0.15 -2.09 4.10
C ILE A 86 1.22 -2.93 4.81
N ALA A 87 1.26 -4.23 4.53
CA ALA A 87 2.38 -5.11 4.82
C ALA A 87 3.00 -5.60 3.51
N VAL A 88 4.33 -5.53 3.39
CA VAL A 88 5.09 -6.04 2.25
C VAL A 88 5.83 -7.29 2.73
N LEU A 89 5.48 -8.45 2.16
CA LEU A 89 6.00 -9.74 2.59
C LEU A 89 6.75 -10.41 1.43
N PRO A 90 7.91 -11.04 1.68
CA PRO A 90 8.52 -11.90 0.67
C PRO A 90 7.65 -13.15 0.49
N LYS A 91 7.39 -13.55 -0.76
CA LYS A 91 6.59 -14.75 -1.05
C LYS A 91 7.39 -15.85 -1.72
N SER A 92 8.15 -15.49 -2.74
CA SER A 92 9.03 -16.41 -3.49
C SER A 92 10.09 -15.58 -4.22
N ASN A 93 10.92 -16.25 -5.03
CA ASN A 93 11.97 -15.56 -5.79
C ASN A 93 11.38 -14.43 -6.64
N CYS A 94 11.88 -13.21 -6.44
CA CYS A 94 11.43 -11.96 -7.08
C CYS A 94 9.91 -11.68 -6.93
N THR A 95 9.23 -12.27 -5.93
CA THR A 95 7.80 -12.08 -5.72
C THR A 95 7.52 -11.55 -4.33
N VAL A 96 6.81 -10.44 -4.27
CA VAL A 96 6.31 -9.83 -3.05
C VAL A 96 4.80 -10.02 -2.93
N GLU A 97 4.31 -10.17 -1.71
CA GLU A 97 2.89 -10.13 -1.37
C GLU A 97 2.62 -8.81 -0.65
N LEU A 98 1.76 -7.98 -1.23
CA LEU A 98 1.25 -6.77 -0.60
C LEU A 98 -0.06 -7.13 0.07
N THR A 99 -0.13 -6.95 1.39
CA THR A 99 -1.36 -7.16 2.17
C THR A 99 -1.88 -5.83 2.67
N PHE A 100 -3.16 -5.57 2.44
CA PHE A 100 -3.87 -4.35 2.80
C PHE A 100 -4.91 -4.68 3.88
N TYR A 101 -4.98 -3.83 4.90
CA TYR A 101 -5.98 -3.91 5.96
C TYR A 101 -6.58 -2.54 6.19
N ARG A 102 -7.91 -2.47 6.23
CA ARG A 102 -8.61 -1.27 6.70
C ARG A 102 -8.27 -1.06 8.18
N ARG A 103 -7.92 0.18 8.56
CA ARG A 103 -7.76 0.57 9.96
C ARG A 103 -8.68 1.73 10.28
N ASP A 104 -9.23 1.73 11.49
CA ASP A 104 -9.98 2.89 11.96
C ASP A 104 -9.02 3.94 12.49
N SER A 105 -9.17 5.16 12.00
CA SER A 105 -8.41 6.33 12.48
C SER A 105 -8.83 6.77 13.90
N ASN A 106 -10.03 6.38 14.34
CA ASN A 106 -10.61 6.72 15.63
C ASN A 106 -10.39 5.65 16.71
N GLU A 107 -9.77 4.52 16.38
CA GLU A 107 -9.51 3.48 17.36
C GLU A 107 -8.50 3.95 18.41
N VAL A 108 -8.87 3.80 19.68
CA VAL A 108 -8.05 4.20 20.83
C VAL A 108 -6.92 3.19 21.09
N TRP A 109 -7.05 1.96 20.58
CA TRP A 109 -6.06 0.92 20.78
C TRP A 109 -4.79 1.17 19.95
N PRO A 110 -3.59 1.26 20.55
CA PRO A 110 -2.35 1.59 19.85
C PRO A 110 -1.98 0.64 18.71
N GLY A 111 -2.47 -0.61 18.75
CA GLY A 111 -2.23 -1.62 17.71
C GLY A 111 -3.20 -1.58 16.53
N SER A 112 -4.29 -0.81 16.65
CA SER A 112 -5.36 -0.76 15.64
C SER A 112 -5.43 0.58 14.91
N ALA A 113 -5.01 1.68 15.54
CA ALA A 113 -4.94 2.99 14.91
C ALA A 113 -3.85 3.07 13.82
N HIS A 114 -4.20 3.60 12.64
CA HIS A 114 -3.22 3.94 11.61
C HIS A 114 -2.71 5.38 11.81
N PRO A 115 -1.39 5.61 11.98
CA PRO A 115 -0.89 6.96 12.16
C PRO A 115 -1.01 7.75 10.85
N THR A 116 -1.39 9.02 10.95
CA THR A 116 -1.36 9.94 9.80
C THR A 116 0.08 10.22 9.38
N LEU A 117 0.26 10.71 8.15
CA LEU A 117 1.58 11.04 7.63
C LEU A 117 2.30 12.07 8.51
N GLU A 118 1.60 13.12 8.95
CA GLU A 118 2.13 14.19 9.80
C GLU A 118 2.60 13.63 11.15
N ARG A 119 1.83 12.70 11.73
CA ARG A 119 2.21 12.02 12.98
C ARG A 119 3.48 11.20 12.78
N VAL A 120 3.59 10.48 11.67
CA VAL A 120 4.80 9.70 11.35
C VAL A 120 6.00 10.63 11.17
N VAL A 121 5.87 11.69 10.36
CA VAL A 121 6.94 12.66 10.11
C VAL A 121 7.40 13.34 11.40
N LYS A 122 6.45 13.78 12.24
CA LYS A 122 6.77 14.37 13.56
C LYS A 122 7.51 13.38 14.46
N ARG A 123 7.07 12.12 14.52
CA ARG A 123 7.73 11.08 15.31
C ARG A 123 9.16 10.84 14.82
N VAL A 124 9.33 10.62 13.51
CA VAL A 124 10.63 10.34 12.90
C VAL A 124 11.58 11.53 13.10
N SER A 125 11.15 12.75 12.79
CA SER A 125 11.99 13.96 12.96
C SER A 125 12.39 14.23 14.42
N SER A 126 11.58 13.82 15.39
CA SER A 126 11.93 13.97 16.81
C SER A 126 12.96 12.96 17.31
N GLN A 127 13.02 11.77 16.69
CA GLN A 127 13.85 10.64 17.15
C GLN A 127 15.10 10.44 16.30
N TRP A 128 14.99 10.63 15.00
CA TRP A 128 16.06 10.42 14.04
C TRP A 128 16.99 11.63 14.01
N ARG A 129 18.28 11.40 14.30
CA ARG A 129 19.33 12.42 14.20
C ARG A 129 20.34 12.00 13.13
N PRO A 130 20.51 12.78 12.05
CA PRO A 130 21.58 12.52 11.10
C PRO A 130 22.93 12.72 11.79
N GLY A 131 23.82 11.71 11.71
CA GLY A 131 25.19 11.81 12.23
C GLY A 131 25.39 11.54 13.73
N GLY A 132 24.53 10.74 14.37
CA GLY A 132 24.75 10.32 15.76
C GLY A 132 26.17 9.75 15.95
N GLU A 133 26.89 10.27 16.96
CA GLU A 133 28.19 9.74 17.38
C GLU A 133 28.12 8.21 17.41
N ARG A 134 28.98 7.56 16.61
CA ARG A 134 29.22 6.13 16.77
C ARG A 134 29.85 5.97 18.14
N VAL A 135 29.04 5.65 19.16
CA VAL A 135 29.57 5.26 20.46
C VAL A 135 30.35 3.98 20.19
N SER A 136 31.67 4.11 20.12
CA SER A 136 32.59 2.98 20.05
C SER A 136 32.41 2.19 21.34
N ALA A 137 31.69 1.07 21.23
CA ALA A 137 31.64 0.07 22.27
C ALA A 137 33.05 -0.51 22.42
N TRP A 138 33.66 -0.25 23.58
CA TRP A 138 34.86 -0.91 24.06
C TRP A 138 34.57 -2.37 24.39
#